data_AF-A0A8J8ETI3-F1
#
_entry.id   AF-A0A8J8ETI3-F1
#
_cell.length_a   1.000
_cell.length_b   1.000
_cell.length_c   1.000
_cell.angle_alpha   90.00
_cell.angle_beta   90.00
_cell.angle_gamma   90.00
#
_symmetry.space_group_name_H-M   'P 1'
#
loop_
_entity.id
_entity.type
_entity.pdbx_description
1 polymer ?
#
loop_
_entity_poly.entity_id
_entity_poly.type
_entity_poly.pdbx_seq_one_letter_code
_entity_poly.pdbx_strand_id
1 'polypeptide(L)'
;MFGEHELRTKFIKILNKKIHLLERADDSVLYTRDDVRVLIKKGDGAFRVLPAPAEGYGVKFLMIRFSPRIAVPPRKRLTGYLSAPVDIEVKSGNATIDRFVVGREKYALYGENNIGVIARYHVSEFHDKIPDELGIMKLVINNPTDEWKLVERITVPIRNSVMFYSSEKAYYPLVILTTKEPYEVNNTGNPPDGTLKATHKAEPLPNFKMRW
;
A
#
# COMPACT_ATOMS: atom_id res chain seq x y z
N MET A 1 -11.71 -2.83 -10.93
CA MET A 1 -11.36 -1.55 -10.30
C MET A 1 -9.97 -1.11 -10.74
N PHE A 2 -8.94 -1.87 -10.39
CA PHE A 2 -7.57 -1.65 -10.86
C PHE A 2 -7.32 -2.23 -12.25
N GLY A 3 -6.32 -1.70 -12.94
CA GLY A 3 -5.89 -2.15 -14.25
C GLY A 3 -6.05 -1.10 -15.34
N GLU A 4 -6.01 -1.57 -16.58
CA GLU A 4 -6.16 -0.72 -17.77
C GLU A 4 -7.64 -0.52 -18.11
N HIS A 5 -7.94 0.65 -18.63
CA HIS A 5 -9.28 1.11 -18.90
C HIS A 5 -9.28 1.90 -20.22
N GLU A 6 -10.26 1.65 -21.08
CA GLU A 6 -10.45 2.48 -22.27
C GLU A 6 -10.77 3.93 -21.91
N LEU A 7 -10.17 4.86 -22.66
CA LEU A 7 -10.45 6.30 -22.64
C LEU A 7 -11.74 6.59 -23.43
N ARG A 8 -12.87 6.19 -22.87
CA ARG A 8 -14.23 6.46 -23.38
C ARG A 8 -15.16 6.86 -22.26
N THR A 9 -16.34 7.36 -22.61
CA THR A 9 -17.34 7.76 -21.60
C THR A 9 -17.71 6.59 -20.69
N LYS A 10 -17.36 6.69 -19.41
CA LYS A 10 -17.67 5.65 -18.42
C LYS A 10 -17.46 6.12 -16.98
N PHE A 11 -17.97 5.31 -16.05
CA PHE A 11 -17.71 5.45 -14.63
C PHE A 11 -16.82 4.32 -14.12
N ILE A 12 -15.87 4.66 -13.26
CA ILE A 12 -15.04 3.69 -12.53
C ILE A 12 -15.27 3.94 -11.04
N LYS A 13 -15.83 2.94 -10.35
CA LYS A 13 -16.07 3.00 -8.90
C LYS A 13 -14.91 2.38 -8.13
N ILE A 14 -14.45 3.09 -7.10
CA ILE A 14 -13.36 2.68 -6.20
C ILE A 14 -13.82 2.92 -4.77
N LEU A 15 -14.30 1.88 -4.07
CA LEU A 15 -14.97 2.02 -2.77
C LEU A 15 -16.08 3.10 -2.80
N ASN A 16 -15.89 4.17 -2.03
CA ASN A 16 -16.79 5.33 -1.95
C ASN A 16 -16.43 6.47 -2.93
N LYS A 17 -15.39 6.29 -3.75
CA LYS A 17 -14.97 7.23 -4.78
C LYS A 17 -15.47 6.81 -6.16
N LYS A 18 -15.71 7.80 -7.03
CA LYS A 18 -16.19 7.61 -8.39
C LYS A 18 -15.38 8.50 -9.34
N ILE A 19 -14.74 7.85 -10.31
CA ILE A 19 -14.09 8.51 -11.44
C ILE A 19 -15.10 8.54 -12.58
N HIS A 20 -15.23 9.69 -13.23
CA HIS A 20 -16.02 9.85 -14.44
C HIS A 20 -15.11 10.30 -15.59
N LEU A 21 -15.10 9.50 -16.64
CA LEU A 21 -14.50 9.82 -17.92
C LEU A 21 -15.64 10.27 -18.85
N LEU A 22 -15.52 11.46 -19.44
CA LEU A 22 -16.45 11.99 -20.43
C LEU A 22 -15.71 12.26 -21.72
N GLU A 23 -16.00 11.48 -22.75
CA GLU A 23 -15.47 11.67 -24.09
C GLU A 23 -16.04 12.94 -24.74
N ARG A 24 -15.20 13.63 -25.50
CA ARG A 24 -15.53 14.87 -26.21
C ARG A 24 -15.26 14.69 -27.70
N ALA A 25 -15.90 15.53 -28.51
CA ALA A 25 -15.80 15.50 -29.96
C ALA A 25 -14.38 15.79 -30.52
N ASP A 26 -13.50 16.39 -29.72
CA ASP A 26 -12.14 16.82 -30.11
C ASP A 26 -11.05 15.79 -29.73
N ASP A 27 -11.40 14.50 -29.79
CA ASP A 27 -10.56 13.35 -29.43
C ASP A 27 -9.91 13.49 -28.04
N SER A 28 -10.66 14.09 -27.11
CA SER A 28 -10.26 14.26 -25.72
C SER A 28 -11.24 13.61 -24.77
N VAL A 29 -10.76 13.30 -23.57
CA VAL A 29 -11.56 12.77 -22.48
C VAL A 29 -11.36 13.65 -21.27
N LEU A 30 -12.46 14.16 -20.70
CA LEU A 30 -12.42 14.84 -19.42
C LEU A 30 -12.47 13.81 -18.29
N TYR A 31 -11.38 13.69 -17.55
CA TYR A 31 -11.33 13.02 -16.26
C TYR A 31 -11.92 13.93 -15.19
N THR A 32 -12.85 13.41 -14.39
CA THR A 32 -13.37 14.09 -13.20
C THR A 32 -13.48 13.15 -12.01
N ARG A 33 -13.08 13.65 -10.83
CA ARG A 33 -13.30 13.00 -9.53
C ARG A 33 -13.41 14.09 -8.46
N ASP A 34 -14.53 14.12 -7.74
CA ASP A 34 -14.82 15.20 -6.79
C ASP A 34 -14.61 16.57 -7.50
N ASP A 35 -13.75 17.44 -6.96
CA ASP A 35 -13.41 18.74 -7.56
C ASP A 35 -12.26 18.68 -8.58
N VAL A 36 -11.59 17.52 -8.71
CA VAL A 36 -10.48 17.34 -9.65
C VAL A 36 -11.01 17.17 -11.06
N ARG A 37 -10.49 17.96 -12.00
CA ARG A 37 -10.80 17.89 -13.42
C ARG A 37 -9.52 17.94 -14.24
N VAL A 38 -9.32 16.97 -15.11
CA VAL A 38 -8.15 16.93 -16.00
C VAL A 38 -8.60 16.60 -17.42
N LEU A 39 -8.21 17.43 -18.38
CA LEU A 39 -8.44 17.15 -19.79
C LEU A 39 -7.32 16.26 -20.32
N ILE A 40 -7.67 15.06 -20.79
CA ILE A 40 -6.73 14.10 -21.36
C ILE A 40 -6.92 14.12 -22.88
N LYS A 41 -5.88 14.48 -23.62
CA LYS A 41 -5.84 14.26 -25.07
C LYS A 41 -5.51 12.79 -25.31
N LYS A 42 -6.29 12.13 -26.17
CA LYS A 42 -5.99 10.75 -26.53
C LYS A 42 -4.69 10.71 -27.31
N GLY A 43 -3.97 9.62 -27.13
CA GLY A 43 -2.67 9.37 -27.72
C GLY A 43 -2.23 7.96 -27.37
N ASP A 44 -0.97 7.64 -27.65
CA ASP A 44 -0.42 6.33 -27.36
C ASP A 44 -0.25 6.12 -25.85
N GLY A 45 -0.72 4.97 -25.36
CA GLY A 45 -0.59 4.56 -23.97
C GLY A 45 -1.93 4.27 -23.30
N ALA A 46 -1.90 3.40 -22.30
CA ALA A 46 -3.09 2.99 -21.56
C ALA A 46 -3.46 4.00 -20.47
N PHE A 47 -4.76 4.22 -20.28
CA PHE A 47 -5.28 4.84 -19.06
C PHE A 47 -5.41 3.77 -17.98
N ARG A 48 -4.74 3.98 -16.85
CA ARG A 48 -4.57 2.99 -15.79
C ARG A 48 -5.05 3.54 -14.47
N VAL A 49 -5.76 2.71 -13.73
CA VAL A 49 -6.08 2.93 -12.32
C VAL A 49 -5.29 1.90 -11.54
N LEU A 50 -4.32 2.35 -10.75
CA LEU A 50 -3.38 1.48 -10.04
C LEU A 50 -3.43 1.79 -8.54
N PRO A 51 -3.18 0.81 -7.66
CA PRO A 51 -2.91 1.14 -6.28
C PRO A 51 -1.55 1.82 -6.16
N ALA A 52 -1.39 2.61 -5.12
CA ALA A 52 -0.11 3.18 -4.75
C ALA A 52 0.09 3.15 -3.24
N PRO A 53 1.34 3.13 -2.74
CA PRO A 53 1.58 3.10 -1.31
C PRO A 53 0.91 4.30 -0.63
N ALA A 54 0.48 4.16 0.62
CA ALA A 54 -0.25 5.21 1.34
C ALA A 54 0.69 6.34 1.80
N GLU A 55 1.24 7.09 0.85
CA GLU A 55 2.22 8.16 1.04
C GLU A 55 1.55 9.49 1.39
N GLY A 56 0.28 9.72 1.03
CA GLY A 56 -0.48 10.92 1.41
C GLY A 56 0.35 12.21 1.31
N TYR A 57 0.50 12.95 2.42
CA TYR A 57 1.37 14.12 2.58
C TYR A 57 2.89 13.85 2.48
N GLY A 58 3.33 12.94 1.62
CA GLY A 58 4.73 12.60 1.40
C GLY A 58 5.38 11.79 2.52
N VAL A 59 4.58 11.09 3.33
CA VAL A 59 5.12 10.19 4.37
C VAL A 59 5.82 9.00 3.74
N LYS A 60 6.91 8.57 4.39
CA LYS A 60 7.79 7.52 3.85
C LYS A 60 7.60 6.16 4.52
N PHE A 61 6.82 6.14 5.59
CA PHE A 61 6.66 4.99 6.47
C PHE A 61 5.18 4.71 6.72
N LEU A 62 4.84 3.42 6.83
CA LEU A 62 3.55 2.92 7.28
C LEU A 62 3.73 2.20 8.61
N MET A 63 3.09 2.72 9.65
CA MET A 63 2.96 2.07 10.95
C MET A 63 1.60 1.36 11.04
N ILE A 64 1.63 0.05 11.27
CA ILE A 64 0.42 -0.73 11.55
C ILE A 64 0.49 -1.21 13.00
N ARG A 65 -0.46 -0.78 13.83
CA ARG A 65 -0.64 -1.29 15.19
C ARG A 65 -1.49 -2.55 15.17
N PHE A 66 -1.04 -3.59 15.85
CA PHE A 66 -1.79 -4.82 16.03
C PHE A 66 -2.83 -4.67 17.12
N SER A 67 -4.04 -5.13 16.83
CA SER A 67 -5.13 -5.22 17.80
C SER A 67 -5.90 -6.50 17.50
N PRO A 68 -5.73 -7.59 18.28
CA PRO A 68 -4.89 -7.70 19.48
C PRO A 68 -3.38 -7.71 19.17
N ARG A 69 -2.55 -7.53 20.22
CA ARG A 69 -1.08 -7.72 20.16
C ARG A 69 -0.76 -9.20 19.92
N ILE A 70 0.41 -9.49 19.35
CA ILE A 70 0.80 -10.84 18.94
C ILE A 70 1.95 -11.34 19.81
N ALA A 71 1.78 -12.46 20.49
CA ALA A 71 2.85 -13.16 21.18
C ALA A 71 3.46 -14.22 20.25
N VAL A 72 4.79 -14.18 20.06
CA VAL A 72 5.51 -15.07 19.16
C VAL A 72 6.43 -15.98 19.98
N PRO A 73 6.26 -17.31 19.90
CA PRO A 73 7.10 -18.23 20.67
C PRO A 73 8.57 -18.21 20.22
N PRO A 74 9.50 -18.65 21.08
CA PRO A 74 10.90 -18.88 20.71
C PRO A 74 11.04 -19.75 19.46
N ARG A 75 11.97 -19.40 18.58
CA ARG A 75 12.31 -20.17 17.36
C ARG A 75 11.13 -20.50 16.45
N LYS A 76 10.04 -19.71 16.51
CA LYS A 76 8.84 -19.90 15.68
C LYS A 76 8.65 -18.76 14.69
N ARG A 77 7.89 -19.09 13.65
CA ARG A 77 7.46 -18.18 12.58
C ARG A 77 5.94 -18.19 12.49
N LEU A 78 5.34 -17.00 12.39
CA LEU A 78 3.93 -16.80 12.08
C LEU A 78 3.81 -16.18 10.70
N THR A 79 2.76 -16.54 9.96
CA THR A 79 2.45 -15.95 8.65
C THR A 79 0.97 -15.65 8.59
N GLY A 80 0.62 -14.44 8.15
CA GLY A 80 -0.77 -14.01 8.06
C GLY A 80 -0.88 -12.73 7.25
N TYR A 81 -2.04 -12.09 7.38
CA TYR A 81 -2.44 -10.93 6.59
C TYR A 81 -2.90 -9.80 7.51
N LEU A 82 -2.59 -8.59 7.10
CA LEU A 82 -3.05 -7.34 7.70
C LEU A 82 -3.84 -6.57 6.66
N SER A 83 -4.84 -5.83 7.13
CA SER A 83 -5.38 -4.69 6.40
C SER A 83 -4.37 -3.55 6.41
N ALA A 84 -4.31 -2.78 5.32
CA ALA A 84 -3.42 -1.64 5.19
C ALA A 84 -4.07 -0.53 4.35
N PRO A 85 -3.81 0.75 4.65
CA PRO A 85 -4.27 1.85 3.82
C PRO A 85 -3.53 1.83 2.48
N VAL A 86 -4.22 2.26 1.43
CA VAL A 86 -3.67 2.40 0.08
C VAL A 86 -4.13 3.70 -0.55
N ASP A 87 -3.29 4.27 -1.38
CA ASP A 87 -3.66 5.37 -2.26
C ASP A 87 -4.04 4.80 -3.64
N ILE A 88 -4.68 5.63 -4.45
CA ILE A 88 -5.00 5.32 -5.84
C ILE A 88 -4.22 6.28 -6.72
N GLU A 89 -3.49 5.73 -7.68
CA GLU A 89 -2.81 6.50 -8.73
C GLU A 89 -3.53 6.27 -10.07
N VAL A 90 -3.90 7.37 -10.73
CA VAL A 90 -4.48 7.36 -12.06
C VAL A 90 -3.42 7.86 -13.05
N LYS A 91 -3.13 7.06 -14.07
CA LYS A 91 -2.13 7.39 -15.09
C LYS A 91 -2.73 7.38 -16.49
N SER A 92 -2.20 8.23 -17.36
CA SER A 92 -2.40 8.16 -18.80
C SER A 92 -1.03 8.09 -19.46
N GLY A 93 -0.69 6.94 -20.05
CA GLY A 93 0.68 6.65 -20.43
C GLY A 93 1.61 6.67 -19.20
N ASN A 94 2.66 7.50 -19.24
CA ASN A 94 3.61 7.65 -18.12
C ASN A 94 3.23 8.77 -17.13
N ALA A 95 2.30 9.65 -17.51
CA ALA A 95 1.92 10.79 -16.68
C ALA A 95 0.92 10.38 -15.59
N THR A 96 1.20 10.79 -14.35
CA THR A 96 0.22 10.71 -13.25
C THR A 96 -0.75 11.87 -13.38
N ILE A 97 -2.03 11.54 -13.57
CA ILE A 97 -3.13 12.48 -13.78
C ILE A 97 -3.79 12.86 -12.47
N ASP A 98 -3.90 11.91 -11.55
CA ASP A 98 -4.47 12.11 -10.23
C ASP A 98 -3.86 11.10 -9.26
N ARG A 99 -3.74 11.50 -8.00
CA ARG A 99 -3.43 10.60 -6.89
C ARG A 99 -4.30 11.00 -5.71
N PHE A 100 -5.02 10.04 -5.15
CA PHE A 100 -5.92 10.32 -4.05
C PHE A 100 -6.03 9.15 -3.08
N VAL A 101 -6.40 9.50 -1.86
CA VAL A 101 -6.54 8.57 -0.76
C VAL A 101 -7.94 7.99 -0.72
N VAL A 102 -8.03 6.71 -0.40
CA VAL A 102 -9.29 6.02 -0.14
C VAL A 102 -9.36 5.61 1.33
N GLY A 103 -10.44 6.01 2.00
CA GLY A 103 -10.61 5.77 3.44
C GLY A 103 -10.10 6.90 4.33
N ARG A 104 -9.84 6.58 5.60
CA ARG A 104 -9.43 7.56 6.63
C ARG A 104 -7.92 7.76 6.65
N GLU A 105 -7.52 9.01 6.84
CA GLU A 105 -6.11 9.39 7.00
C GLU A 105 -5.76 9.52 8.47
N LYS A 106 -4.84 8.69 8.94
CA LYS A 106 -4.28 8.80 10.29
C LYS A 106 -2.77 8.78 10.18
N TYR A 107 -2.13 9.48 11.11
CA TYR A 107 -0.68 9.62 11.17
C TYR A 107 -0.19 9.39 12.60
N ALA A 108 1.06 8.94 12.72
CA ALA A 108 1.74 8.78 13.99
C ALA A 108 3.16 9.35 13.89
N LEU A 109 3.66 9.88 15.00
CA LEU A 109 5.07 10.17 15.16
C LEU A 109 5.82 8.86 15.45
N TYR A 110 6.91 8.61 14.73
CA TYR A 110 7.70 7.40 14.83
C TYR A 110 9.20 7.73 14.90
N GLY A 111 9.91 7.16 15.87
CA GLY A 111 11.34 7.35 16.06
C GLY A 111 11.66 7.74 17.50
N GLU A 112 12.95 7.92 17.77
CA GLU A 112 13.48 8.28 19.08
C GLU A 112 13.01 9.70 19.48
N ASN A 113 13.03 10.02 20.78
CA ASN A 113 12.55 11.30 21.32
C ASN A 113 13.09 12.55 20.62
N ASN A 114 14.32 12.48 20.08
CA ASN A 114 15.00 13.61 19.44
C ASN A 114 15.03 13.50 17.90
N ILE A 115 14.61 12.36 17.32
CA ILE A 115 14.64 12.09 15.88
C ILE A 115 13.39 11.29 15.50
N GLY A 116 12.31 12.01 15.19
CA GLY A 116 11.04 11.44 14.76
C GLY A 116 10.73 11.72 13.29
N VAL A 117 9.99 10.81 12.67
CA VAL A 117 9.38 10.95 11.35
C VAL A 117 7.88 10.74 11.44
N ILE A 118 7.14 11.36 10.53
CA ILE A 118 5.70 11.12 10.41
C ILE A 118 5.49 9.84 9.59
N ALA A 119 4.74 8.89 10.14
CA ALA A 119 4.32 7.67 9.49
C ALA A 119 2.81 7.70 9.24
N ARG A 120 2.38 7.11 8.12
CA ARG A 120 0.98 6.72 7.92
C ARG A 120 0.62 5.74 9.03
N TYR A 121 -0.53 5.91 9.67
CA TYR A 121 -0.97 5.08 10.78
C TYR A 121 -2.20 4.28 10.43
N HIS A 122 -2.20 3.00 10.81
CA HIS A 122 -3.35 2.11 10.68
C HIS A 122 -3.42 1.13 11.85
N VAL A 123 -4.62 0.61 12.12
CA VAL A 123 -4.83 -0.47 13.09
C VAL A 123 -5.36 -1.67 12.32
N SER A 124 -4.75 -2.83 12.52
CA SER A 124 -5.21 -4.07 11.91
C SER A 124 -5.18 -5.22 12.90
N GLU A 125 -6.15 -6.11 12.78
CA GLU A 125 -6.06 -7.49 13.26
C GLU A 125 -5.05 -8.29 12.42
N PHE A 126 -4.57 -9.40 12.98
CA PHE A 126 -3.75 -10.38 12.28
C PHE A 126 -4.62 -11.55 11.85
N HIS A 127 -4.78 -11.73 10.54
CA HIS A 127 -5.70 -12.70 9.97
C HIS A 127 -4.94 -13.87 9.35
N ASP A 128 -5.44 -15.10 9.53
CA ASP A 128 -4.90 -16.29 8.85
C ASP A 128 -5.28 -16.32 7.35
N LYS A 129 -6.33 -15.59 6.97
CA LYS A 129 -6.84 -15.46 5.61
C LYS A 129 -6.83 -13.99 5.19
N ILE A 130 -6.84 -13.73 3.88
CA ILE A 130 -6.90 -12.37 3.34
C ILE A 130 -8.18 -11.69 3.85
N PRO A 131 -8.09 -10.55 4.57
CA PRO A 131 -9.27 -9.85 5.04
C PRO A 131 -10.07 -9.22 3.89
N ASP A 132 -11.35 -8.93 4.14
CA ASP A 132 -12.19 -8.23 3.18
C ASP A 132 -11.95 -6.71 3.19
N GLU A 133 -10.71 -6.34 2.89
CA GLU A 133 -10.25 -4.96 2.82
C GLU A 133 -9.64 -4.68 1.44
N LEU A 134 -9.54 -3.41 1.06
CA LEU A 134 -8.97 -3.03 -0.23
C LEU A 134 -7.46 -3.27 -0.27
N GLY A 135 -6.76 -2.85 0.79
CA GLY A 135 -5.32 -2.93 0.90
C GLY A 135 -4.87 -4.03 1.84
N ILE A 136 -3.99 -4.90 1.37
CA ILE A 136 -3.56 -6.11 2.07
C ILE A 136 -2.03 -6.09 2.21
N MET A 137 -1.53 -6.51 3.37
CA MET A 137 -0.11 -6.78 3.59
C MET A 137 0.04 -8.20 4.12
N LYS A 138 0.75 -9.06 3.38
CA LYS A 138 1.17 -10.37 3.90
C LYS A 138 2.39 -10.17 4.78
N LEU A 139 2.27 -10.58 6.04
CA LEU A 139 3.31 -10.43 7.05
C LEU A 139 3.81 -11.79 7.49
N VAL A 140 5.13 -11.91 7.55
CA VAL A 140 5.83 -12.99 8.22
C VAL A 140 6.50 -12.42 9.47
N ILE A 141 6.18 -12.99 10.64
CA ILE A 141 6.88 -12.66 11.88
C ILE A 141 7.79 -13.83 12.24
N ASN A 142 9.09 -13.59 12.26
CA ASN A 142 10.11 -14.56 12.60
C ASN A 142 10.73 -14.20 13.95
N ASN A 143 10.59 -15.08 14.94
CA ASN A 143 11.29 -14.97 16.22
C ASN A 143 12.49 -15.91 16.25
N PRO A 144 13.70 -15.41 15.96
CA PRO A 144 14.90 -16.25 15.98
C PRO A 144 15.46 -16.43 17.40
N THR A 145 14.87 -15.82 18.43
CA THR A 145 15.40 -15.84 19.80
C THR A 145 14.90 -17.05 20.60
N ASP A 146 15.49 -17.27 21.77
CA ASP A 146 15.06 -18.29 22.75
C ASP A 146 13.99 -17.76 23.73
N GLU A 147 13.51 -16.53 23.52
CA GLU A 147 12.52 -15.86 24.37
C GLU A 147 11.20 -15.63 23.64
N TRP A 148 10.11 -15.54 24.40
CA TRP A 148 8.85 -15.05 23.86
C TRP A 148 8.97 -13.57 23.50
N LYS A 149 8.41 -13.19 22.35
CA LYS A 149 8.37 -11.78 21.90
C LYS A 149 6.93 -11.32 21.77
N LEU A 150 6.61 -10.20 22.42
CA LEU A 150 5.35 -9.50 22.24
C LEU A 150 5.52 -8.44 21.16
N VAL A 151 4.73 -8.51 20.10
CA VAL A 151 4.76 -7.56 18.99
C VAL A 151 3.45 -6.77 18.99
N GLU A 152 3.57 -5.45 19.10
CA GLU A 152 2.42 -4.55 19.19
C GLU A 152 2.15 -3.77 17.91
N ARG A 153 3.18 -3.60 17.06
CA ARG A 153 3.11 -2.83 15.83
C ARG A 153 4.30 -3.14 14.93
N ILE A 154 4.18 -2.78 13.65
CA ILE A 154 5.27 -2.78 12.67
C ILE A 154 5.38 -1.40 12.02
N THR A 155 6.60 -1.00 11.64
CA THR A 155 6.84 0.17 10.80
C THR A 155 7.57 -0.26 9.55
N VAL A 156 6.96 0.00 8.39
CA VAL A 156 7.44 -0.44 7.08
C VAL A 156 7.80 0.78 6.25
N PRO A 157 9.00 0.85 5.63
CA PRO A 157 9.28 1.83 4.59
C PRO A 157 8.40 1.57 3.36
N ILE A 158 7.67 2.59 2.93
CA ILE A 158 6.73 2.49 1.81
C ILE A 158 7.05 3.44 0.66
N ARG A 159 7.98 4.37 0.85
CA ARG A 159 8.38 5.34 -0.19
C ARG A 159 8.82 4.61 -1.45
N ASN A 160 8.17 4.92 -2.57
CA ASN A 160 8.44 4.31 -3.88
C ASN A 160 8.33 2.78 -3.86
N SER A 161 7.65 2.19 -2.87
CA SER A 161 7.44 0.75 -2.84
C SER A 161 6.59 0.35 -4.03
N VAL A 162 6.99 -0.71 -4.74
CA VAL A 162 6.10 -1.39 -5.66
C VAL A 162 4.86 -1.86 -4.90
N MET A 163 3.71 -1.82 -5.58
CA MET A 163 2.51 -2.50 -5.14
C MET A 163 2.10 -3.56 -6.16
N PHE A 164 1.31 -4.50 -5.69
CA PHE A 164 0.74 -5.56 -6.49
C PHE A 164 -0.78 -5.48 -6.45
N TYR A 165 -1.45 -5.97 -7.48
CA TYR A 165 -2.91 -5.89 -7.53
C TYR A 165 -3.57 -7.04 -8.29
N SER A 166 -4.78 -7.34 -7.84
CA SER A 166 -5.81 -8.01 -8.62
C SER A 166 -6.80 -6.96 -9.16
N SER A 167 -7.86 -7.39 -9.86
CA SER A 167 -8.91 -6.48 -10.31
C SER A 167 -9.60 -5.71 -9.17
N GLU A 168 -9.55 -6.23 -7.94
CA GLU A 168 -10.33 -5.75 -6.79
C GLU A 168 -9.50 -5.37 -5.56
N LYS A 169 -8.32 -5.97 -5.36
CA LYS A 169 -7.51 -5.77 -4.16
C LYS A 169 -6.11 -5.29 -4.51
N ALA A 170 -5.53 -4.53 -3.60
CA ALA A 170 -4.20 -3.98 -3.64
C ALA A 170 -3.34 -4.66 -2.55
N TYR A 171 -2.08 -4.89 -2.87
CA TYR A 171 -1.17 -5.65 -2.03
C TYR A 171 0.15 -4.92 -1.89
N TYR A 172 0.58 -4.71 -0.66
CA TYR A 172 1.98 -4.40 -0.39
C TYR A 172 2.85 -5.63 -0.70
N PRO A 173 4.15 -5.44 -0.94
CA PRO A 173 5.06 -6.58 -1.07
C PRO A 173 5.04 -7.45 0.18
N LEU A 174 5.55 -8.68 0.08
CA LEU A 174 5.76 -9.52 1.25
C LEU A 174 6.66 -8.79 2.26
N VAL A 175 6.19 -8.66 3.50
CA VAL A 175 6.93 -8.07 4.60
C VAL A 175 7.38 -9.16 5.57
N ILE A 176 8.65 -9.09 5.98
CA ILE A 176 9.24 -9.98 6.98
C ILE A 176 9.70 -9.14 8.17
N LEU A 177 9.16 -9.41 9.35
CA LEU A 177 9.61 -8.88 10.63
C LEU A 177 10.49 -9.93 11.34
N THR A 178 11.71 -9.57 11.70
CA THR A 178 12.60 -10.38 12.53
C THR A 178 12.70 -9.76 13.92
N THR A 179 12.28 -10.49 14.96
CA THR A 179 12.18 -9.97 16.34
C THR A 179 13.47 -10.15 17.15
N LYS A 180 14.63 -9.95 16.52
CA LYS A 180 15.96 -9.86 17.18
C LYS A 180 16.29 -8.38 17.34
N GLU A 181 16.68 -7.93 18.53
CA GLU A 181 16.89 -6.50 18.78
C GLU A 181 18.13 -5.93 18.06
N PRO A 182 18.02 -4.73 17.44
CA PRO A 182 16.78 -4.00 17.17
C PRO A 182 15.93 -4.73 16.12
N TYR A 183 14.60 -4.79 16.30
CA TYR A 183 13.72 -5.49 15.37
C TYR A 183 13.95 -5.04 13.92
N GLU A 184 14.04 -5.98 12.99
CA GLU A 184 14.32 -5.70 11.58
C GLU A 184 13.12 -5.99 10.70
N VAL A 185 12.77 -5.03 9.83
CA VAL A 185 11.71 -5.16 8.83
C VAL A 185 12.33 -5.20 7.45
N ASN A 186 12.02 -6.25 6.70
CA ASN A 186 12.36 -6.37 5.29
C ASN A 186 11.06 -6.24 4.46
N ASN A 187 10.97 -5.16 3.67
CA ASN A 187 10.02 -5.05 2.59
C ASN A 187 10.67 -5.68 1.35
N THR A 188 10.27 -6.91 1.01
CA THR A 188 11.03 -7.75 0.07
C THR A 188 10.98 -7.27 -1.37
N GLY A 189 10.07 -6.34 -1.71
CA GLY A 189 9.77 -5.96 -3.09
C GLY A 189 9.11 -7.07 -3.93
N ASN A 190 8.87 -8.25 -3.34
CA ASN A 190 8.29 -9.40 -4.02
C ASN A 190 6.77 -9.48 -3.83
N PRO A 191 6.02 -10.01 -4.81
CA PRO A 191 4.59 -10.25 -4.66
C PRO A 191 4.30 -11.23 -3.52
N PRO A 192 3.21 -11.05 -2.75
CA PRO A 192 2.81 -11.97 -1.68
C PRO A 192 2.61 -13.44 -2.09
N ASP A 193 2.23 -13.69 -3.35
CA ASP A 193 1.87 -15.02 -3.88
C ASP A 193 2.51 -15.36 -5.24
N GLY A 194 3.34 -14.48 -5.80
CA GLY A 194 4.01 -14.71 -7.10
C GLY A 194 3.17 -14.46 -8.36
N THR A 195 1.85 -14.27 -8.25
CA THR A 195 0.94 -14.23 -9.42
C THR A 195 0.35 -12.85 -9.71
N LEU A 196 0.43 -11.93 -8.75
CA LEU A 196 -0.16 -10.60 -8.85
C LEU A 196 0.59 -9.67 -9.82
N LYS A 197 -0.16 -8.78 -10.47
CA LYS A 197 0.40 -7.76 -11.37
C LYS A 197 1.09 -6.67 -10.56
N ALA A 198 2.31 -6.30 -10.95
CA ALA A 198 3.05 -5.20 -10.33
C ALA A 198 2.65 -3.84 -10.93
N THR A 199 2.70 -2.78 -10.12
CA THR A 199 2.48 -1.40 -10.57
C THR A 199 3.65 -0.83 -11.35
N HIS A 200 4.87 -1.28 -11.03
CA HIS A 200 6.13 -0.92 -11.70
C HIS A 200 7.20 -1.96 -11.31
N LYS A 201 8.41 -1.84 -11.86
CA LYS A 201 9.53 -2.73 -11.50
C LYS A 201 9.94 -2.51 -10.04
N ALA A 202 10.01 -3.58 -9.25
CA ALA A 202 10.45 -3.50 -7.87
C ALA A 202 11.89 -2.99 -7.76
N GLU A 203 12.12 -2.04 -6.86
CA GLU A 203 13.45 -1.64 -6.43
C GLU A 203 13.76 -2.28 -5.07
N PRO A 204 14.99 -2.75 -4.84
CA PRO A 204 15.37 -3.31 -3.55
C PRO A 204 15.29 -2.24 -2.47
N LEU A 205 14.50 -2.48 -1.43
CA LEU A 205 14.49 -1.66 -0.23
C LEU A 205 15.44 -2.28 0.81
N PRO A 206 16.31 -1.49 1.45
CA PRO A 206 17.19 -2.01 2.48
C PRO A 206 16.39 -2.51 3.69
N ASN A 207 16.96 -3.45 4.43
CA ASN A 207 16.40 -3.83 5.73
C ASN A 207 16.31 -2.60 6.63
N PHE A 208 15.13 -2.42 7.21
CA PHE A 208 14.83 -1.30 8.08
C PHE A 208 14.90 -1.75 9.54
N LYS A 209 15.85 -1.19 10.29
CA LYS A 209 15.95 -1.39 11.74
C LYS A 209 14.91 -0.52 12.43
N MET A 210 13.92 -1.14 13.04
CA MET A 210 12.92 -0.45 13.83
C MET A 210 13.57 0.11 15.10
N ARG A 211 13.41 1.42 15.26
CA ARG A 211 13.78 2.17 16.47
C ARG A 211 12.53 2.68 17.18
N TRP A 212 12.65 2.91 18.47
CA TRP A 212 11.61 3.41 19.34
C TRP A 212 12.07 4.64 20.09
#